data_AF-A0A8C6TDI0-F1
#
_entry.id   AF-A0A8C6TDI0-F1
#
_cell.length_a   1.000
_cell.length_b   1.000
_cell.length_c   1.000
_cell.angle_alpha   90.00
_cell.angle_beta   90.00
_cell.angle_gamma   90.00
#
_symmetry.space_group_name_H-M   'P 1'
#
loop_
_entity.id
_entity.type
_entity.pdbx_description
1 polymer ?
#
loop_
_entity_poly.entity_id
_entity_poly.type
_entity_poly.pdbx_seq_one_letter_code
_entity_poly.pdbx_strand_id
1 'polypeptide(L)'
;MLTLYPPTIIALSFMLHSPELRLILFSQPVGSMIEVVCNDRLGKKVRVKCNPEDTIGDLKKLISAQTGTHYNKIVLKKWYTIFKDHVSLDDYEIHDGMNLELYYQ
;
A
#
# COMPACT_ATOMS: atom_id res chain seq x y z
N MET A 1 12.78 30.53 -39.13
CA MET A 1 14.18 30.26 -38.71
C MET A 1 14.14 29.50 -37.39
N LEU A 2 13.72 28.22 -37.44
CA LEU A 2 13.58 27.33 -36.28
C LEU A 2 14.47 26.12 -36.54
N THR A 3 15.71 26.17 -36.06
CA THR A 3 16.62 25.02 -36.12
C THR A 3 16.79 24.42 -34.73
N LEU A 4 16.32 23.18 -34.62
CA LEU A 4 17.06 22.08 -33.98
C LEU A 4 17.34 22.23 -32.49
N TYR A 5 16.30 22.05 -31.66
CA TYR A 5 16.53 21.44 -30.35
C TYR A 5 16.72 19.92 -30.55
N PRO A 6 17.78 19.32 -30.00
CA PRO A 6 18.00 17.88 -30.09
C PRO A 6 16.81 17.12 -29.46
N PRO A 7 16.43 15.94 -29.98
CA PRO A 7 15.28 15.17 -29.52
C PRO A 7 15.34 14.78 -28.02
N THR A 8 16.51 14.93 -27.39
CA THR A 8 16.73 14.66 -25.97
C THR A 8 16.06 15.67 -25.04
N ILE A 9 15.96 16.95 -25.42
CA ILE A 9 15.42 18.00 -24.54
C ILE A 9 13.89 17.91 -24.45
N ILE A 10 13.22 17.56 -25.55
CA ILE A 10 11.76 17.38 -25.58
C ILE A 10 11.33 16.14 -24.78
N ALA A 11 12.12 15.06 -24.82
CA ALA A 11 11.89 13.86 -24.02
C ALA A 11 11.94 14.13 -22.51
N LEU A 12 12.87 14.97 -22.05
CA LEU A 12 13.00 15.38 -20.64
C LEU A 12 11.81 16.23 -20.17
N SER A 13 11.29 17.12 -21.00
CA SER A 13 10.10 17.92 -20.68
C SER A 13 8.81 17.08 -20.65
N PHE A 14 8.69 16.07 -21.51
CA PHE A 14 7.54 15.15 -21.52
C PHE A 14 7.58 14.15 -20.35
N MET A 15 8.76 13.70 -19.94
CA MET A 15 8.97 12.89 -18.73
C MET A 15 8.56 13.62 -17.44
N LEU A 16 8.77 14.94 -17.36
CA LEU A 16 8.39 15.77 -16.21
C LEU A 16 6.89 16.09 -16.13
N HIS A 17 6.13 15.86 -17.21
CA HIS A 17 4.70 16.20 -17.30
C HIS A 17 3.77 14.97 -17.40
N SER A 18 4.31 13.77 -17.48
CA SER A 18 3.52 12.53 -17.39
C SER A 18 3.20 12.20 -15.92
N PRO A 19 1.92 12.22 -15.51
CA PRO A 19 1.53 11.83 -14.14
C PRO A 19 1.82 10.35 -13.84
N GLU A 20 2.02 9.52 -14.87
CA GLU A 20 2.33 8.09 -14.72
C GLU A 20 3.74 7.82 -14.16
N LEU A 21 4.71 8.71 -14.38
CA LEU A 21 6.07 8.56 -13.84
C LEU A 21 6.24 9.19 -12.45
N ARG A 22 5.27 10.00 -12.01
CA ARG A 22 5.20 10.51 -10.62
C ARG A 22 4.90 9.39 -9.61
N LEU A 23 4.41 8.25 -10.08
CA LEU A 23 4.21 7.03 -9.27
C LEU A 23 5.46 6.15 -9.13
N ILE A 24 6.51 6.37 -9.91
CA ILE A 24 7.75 5.57 -9.83
C ILE A 24 8.81 6.25 -8.94
N LEU A 25 8.63 7.54 -8.61
CA LEU A 25 9.55 8.32 -7.76
C LEU A 25 9.03 8.59 -6.34
N PHE A 26 7.82 8.14 -5.97
CA PHE A 26 7.34 8.13 -4.59
C PHE A 26 7.43 6.73 -3.97
N SER A 27 8.65 6.36 -3.59
CA SER A 27 8.98 5.58 -2.39
C SER A 27 10.40 5.09 -2.60
N GLN A 28 11.37 5.82 -2.06
CA GLN A 28 12.49 5.09 -1.50
C GLN A 28 11.89 4.17 -0.41
N PRO A 29 12.10 2.84 -0.40
CA PRO A 29 11.78 2.05 0.77
C PRO A 29 12.84 2.36 1.83
N VAL A 30 12.75 3.54 2.45
CA VAL A 30 13.52 3.87 3.66
C VAL A 30 12.65 3.52 4.84
N GLY A 31 12.38 2.23 4.99
CA GLY A 31 11.54 1.70 6.04
C GLY A 31 11.67 0.19 6.05
N SER A 32 11.80 -0.40 7.23
CA SER A 32 11.85 -1.84 7.43
C SER A 32 10.55 -2.47 6.90
N MET A 33 10.55 -2.92 5.65
CA MET A 33 9.36 -3.48 5.00
C MET A 33 8.93 -4.74 5.74
N ILE A 34 7.68 -4.76 6.19
CA ILE A 34 7.09 -5.89 6.92
C ILE A 34 6.10 -6.63 6.02
N GLU A 35 6.04 -7.95 6.18
CA GLU A 35 5.03 -8.81 5.58
C GLU A 35 3.94 -9.13 6.60
N VAL A 36 2.73 -8.66 6.35
CA VAL A 36 1.56 -8.96 7.19
C VAL A 36 0.72 -10.03 6.50
N VAL A 37 0.29 -11.03 7.29
CA VAL A 37 -0.56 -12.12 6.80
C VAL A 37 -2.00 -11.88 7.24
N CYS A 38 -2.89 -11.63 6.29
CA CYS A 38 -4.32 -11.49 6.54
C CYS A 38 -5.04 -12.82 6.25
N ASN A 39 -5.65 -13.40 7.27
CA ASN A 39 -6.41 -14.64 7.18
C ASN A 39 -7.90 -14.33 7.01
N ASP A 40 -8.45 -14.73 5.88
CA ASP A 40 -9.89 -14.68 5.61
C ASP A 40 -10.61 -15.82 6.32
N ARG A 41 -11.87 -15.60 6.72
CA ARG A 41 -12.78 -16.64 7.23
C ARG A 41 -13.02 -17.76 6.22
N LEU A 42 -12.87 -17.48 4.93
CA LEU A 42 -12.98 -18.48 3.86
C LEU A 42 -11.72 -19.34 3.70
N GLY A 43 -10.70 -19.14 4.54
CA GLY A 43 -9.44 -19.90 4.51
C GLY A 43 -8.39 -19.34 3.53
N LYS A 44 -8.70 -18.24 2.83
CA LYS A 44 -7.73 -17.53 1.99
C LYS A 44 -6.73 -16.78 2.86
N LYS A 45 -5.43 -16.99 2.62
CA LYS A 45 -4.34 -16.22 3.25
C LYS A 45 -3.79 -15.21 2.25
N VAL A 46 -3.92 -13.93 2.57
CA VAL A 46 -3.41 -12.82 1.76
C VAL A 46 -2.16 -12.30 2.44
N ARG A 47 -1.04 -12.24 1.72
CA ARG A 47 0.21 -11.69 2.24
C ARG A 47 0.45 -10.33 1.61
N VAL A 48 0.58 -9.30 2.44
CA VAL A 48 0.75 -7.92 1.99
C VAL A 48 2.05 -7.38 2.56
N LYS A 49 2.86 -6.79 1.69
CA LYS A 49 4.05 -6.05 2.08
C LYS A 49 3.67 -4.58 2.26
N CYS A 50 3.97 -4.04 3.43
CA CYS A 50 3.69 -2.65 3.80
C CYS A 50 4.81 -2.11 4.70
N ASN A 51 4.81 -0.81 4.93
CA ASN A 51 5.73 -0.18 5.87
C ASN A 51 5.07 -0.07 7.26
N PRO A 52 5.84 -0.16 8.36
CA PRO A 52 5.29 -0.04 9.72
C PRO A 52 4.70 1.36 10.00
N GLU A 53 5.18 2.38 9.30
CA GLU A 53 4.66 3.75 9.39
C GLU A 53 3.32 3.95 8.65
N ASP A 54 2.93 3.01 7.78
CA ASP A 54 1.68 3.10 7.05
C ASP A 54 0.48 2.95 8.00
N THR A 55 -0.64 3.59 7.64
CA THR A 55 -1.87 3.46 8.39
C THR A 55 -2.59 2.14 8.09
N ILE A 56 -3.42 1.69 9.02
CA ILE A 56 -4.35 0.56 8.77
C ILE A 56 -5.25 0.83 7.56
N GLY A 57 -5.63 2.09 7.34
CA GLY A 57 -6.41 2.49 6.17
C GLY A 57 -5.68 2.19 4.86
N ASP A 58 -4.37 2.44 4.81
CA ASP A 58 -3.55 2.13 3.64
C ASP A 58 -3.32 0.63 3.47
N LEU A 59 -3.11 -0.11 4.57
CA LEU A 59 -3.09 -1.57 4.53
C LEU A 59 -4.38 -2.15 3.94
N LYS A 60 -5.55 -1.63 4.34
CA LYS A 60 -6.84 -2.05 3.76
C LYS A 60 -6.92 -1.78 2.27
N LYS A 61 -6.38 -0.66 1.79
CA LYS A 61 -6.31 -0.36 0.34
C LYS A 61 -5.42 -1.36 -0.39
N LEU A 62 -4.27 -1.72 0.17
CA LEU A 62 -3.38 -2.74 -0.41
C LEU A 62 -4.07 -4.11 -0.49
N ILE A 63 -4.78 -4.51 0.56
CA ILE A 63 -5.58 -5.74 0.58
C ILE A 63 -6.73 -5.65 -0.45
N SER A 64 -7.37 -4.49 -0.58
CA SER A 64 -8.44 -4.25 -1.56
C SER A 64 -7.96 -4.44 -3.00
N ALA A 65 -6.73 -3.99 -3.29
CA ALA A 65 -6.12 -4.15 -4.60
C ALA A 65 -5.84 -5.62 -4.94
N GLN A 66 -5.44 -6.43 -3.95
CA GLN A 66 -5.19 -7.86 -4.15
C GLN A 66 -6.46 -8.73 -4.14
N THR A 67 -7.44 -8.39 -3.30
CA THR A 67 -8.65 -9.21 -3.09
C THR A 67 -9.81 -8.79 -3.99
N GLY A 68 -9.79 -7.57 -4.53
CA GLY A 68 -10.86 -7.02 -5.37
C GLY A 68 -12.09 -6.56 -4.58
N THR A 69 -12.01 -6.51 -3.25
CA THR A 69 -13.08 -6.05 -2.37
C THR A 69 -12.83 -4.62 -1.94
N HIS A 70 -13.86 -3.78 -1.91
CA HIS A 70 -13.70 -2.36 -1.54
C HIS A 70 -13.19 -2.21 -0.09
N TYR A 71 -12.20 -1.35 0.14
CA TYR A 71 -11.54 -1.17 1.44
C TYR A 71 -12.51 -0.85 2.60
N ASN A 72 -13.59 -0.11 2.34
CA ASN A 72 -14.66 0.17 3.33
C ASN A 72 -15.33 -1.09 3.91
N LYS A 73 -15.35 -2.19 3.16
CA LYS A 73 -15.94 -3.46 3.60
C LYS A 73 -14.94 -4.32 4.37
N ILE A 74 -13.65 -4.00 4.31
CA ILE A 74 -12.60 -4.79 4.92
C ILE A 74 -12.42 -4.31 6.36
N VAL A 75 -12.62 -5.22 7.31
CA VAL A 75 -12.38 -4.99 8.73
C VAL A 75 -11.26 -5.92 9.17
N LEU A 76 -10.14 -5.32 9.60
CA LEU A 76 -9.03 -6.06 10.18
C LEU A 76 -9.24 -6.16 11.69
N LYS A 77 -9.04 -7.37 12.23
CA LYS A 77 -9.08 -7.63 13.67
C LYS A 77 -7.92 -8.51 14.08
N LYS A 78 -7.56 -8.43 15.36
CA LYS A 78 -6.65 -9.36 16.02
C LYS A 78 -7.23 -9.63 17.40
N TRP A 79 -7.66 -10.88 17.64
CA TRP A 79 -8.40 -11.24 18.85
C TRP A 79 -9.66 -10.36 19.03
N TYR A 80 -9.77 -9.62 20.13
CA TYR A 80 -10.88 -8.72 20.44
C TYR A 80 -10.65 -7.28 19.96
N THR A 81 -9.49 -6.97 19.38
CA THR A 81 -9.13 -5.61 18.95
C THR A 81 -9.51 -5.40 17.49
N ILE A 82 -10.27 -4.33 17.24
CA ILE A 82 -10.61 -3.86 15.89
C ILE A 82 -9.67 -2.72 15.54
N PHE A 83 -8.95 -2.85 14.42
CA PHE A 83 -8.00 -1.83 13.99
C PHE A 83 -8.72 -0.64 13.36
N LYS A 84 -8.31 0.57 13.75
CA LYS A 84 -8.85 1.83 13.25
C LYS A 84 -7.97 2.37 12.12
N ASP A 85 -8.61 2.99 11.13
CA ASP A 85 -7.94 3.40 9.88
C ASP A 85 -6.88 4.49 10.04
N HIS A 86 -6.97 5.30 11.11
CA HIS A 86 -6.09 6.45 11.35
C HIS A 86 -4.87 6.15 12.24
N VAL A 87 -4.74 4.90 12.69
CA VAL A 87 -3.63 4.47 13.55
C VAL A 87 -2.62 3.70 12.68
N SER A 88 -1.33 3.86 12.94
CA SER A 88 -0.27 3.20 12.19
C SER A 88 -0.12 1.73 12.59
N LEU A 89 0.58 0.95 11.75
CA LEU A 89 0.93 -0.43 12.08
C LEU A 89 1.89 -0.50 13.29
N ASP A 90 2.82 0.45 13.38
CA ASP A 90 3.80 0.54 14.47
C ASP A 90 3.13 0.86 15.82
N ASP A 91 2.16 1.78 15.85
CA ASP A 91 1.37 2.07 17.06
C ASP A 91 0.59 0.85 17.59
N TYR A 92 0.26 -0.09 16.69
CA TYR A 92 -0.39 -1.36 17.02
C TYR A 92 0.60 -2.51 17.28
N GLU A 93 1.90 -2.24 17.29
CA GLU A 93 2.98 -3.21 17.46
C GLU A 93 2.86 -4.38 16.46
N ILE A 94 2.51 -4.05 15.21
CA ILE A 94 2.40 -5.03 14.12
C ILE A 94 3.78 -5.24 13.52
N HIS A 95 4.35 -6.41 13.76
CA HIS A 95 5.64 -6.83 13.24
C HIS A 95 5.53 -7.72 12.00
N ASP A 96 6.70 -7.97 11.38
CA ASP A 96 6.84 -8.93 10.28
C ASP A 96 6.30 -10.32 10.64
N GLY A 97 5.53 -10.91 9.73
CA GLY A 97 4.93 -12.22 9.89
C GLY A 97 3.70 -12.25 10.81
N MET A 98 3.21 -11.12 11.32
CA MET A 98 2.01 -11.10 12.15
C MET A 98 0.77 -11.57 11.36
N ASN A 99 -0.05 -12.38 12.01
CA ASN A 99 -1.33 -12.84 11.48
C ASN A 99 -2.46 -11.94 11.95
N LEU A 100 -3.16 -11.33 11.01
CA LEU A 100 -4.38 -10.57 11.22
C LEU A 100 -5.58 -11.36 10.68
N GLU A 101 -6.74 -11.15 11.28
CA GLU A 101 -7.99 -11.71 10.80
C GLU A 101 -8.71 -10.68 9.92
N LEU A 102 -9.14 -11.15 8.75
CA LEU A 102 -9.87 -10.36 7.77
C LEU A 102 -11.35 -10.71 7.85
N TYR A 103 -12.15 -9.68 8.10
CA TYR A 103 -13.61 -9.76 8.11
C TYR A 103 -14.18 -8.87 7.01
N TYR A 104 -15.33 -9.30 6.48
CA TYR A 104 -16.14 -8.47 5.58
C TYR A 104 -17.34 -7.93 6.35
N GLN A 105 -17.55 -6.63 6.26
CA GLN A 105 -18.72 -5.93 6.76
C GLN A 105 -19.46 -5.23 5.62
#